data_AF-A0A4U5N8S8-F1
#
_entry.id   AF-A0A4U5N8S8-F1
#
_cell.length_a   1.000
_cell.length_b   1.000
_cell.length_c   1.000
_cell.angle_alpha   90.00
_cell.angle_beta   90.00
_cell.angle_gamma   90.00
#
_symmetry.space_group_name_H-M   'P 1'
#
loop_
_entity.id
_entity.type
_entity.pdbx_description
1 polymer ?
#
loop_
_entity_poly.entity_id
_entity_poly.type
_entity_poly.pdbx_seq_one_letter_code
_entity_poly.pdbx_strand_id
1 'polypeptide(L)'
;MPALSKRQLAQKENSQKARDSMGNKRSDDLYQKVEALNDENRLLRAELEREQMVQKELRASLHRSENRVQLSSELLSLPRLGSGQTLCDKSKIIVCRVLQFARAYCGRHAVEWASSVTGIRPESFIK
;
A
#
# COMPACT_ATOMS: atom_id res chain seq x y z
N MET A 1 79.25 -10.82 12.21
CA MET A 1 78.60 -10.42 10.95
C MET A 1 79.00 -8.98 10.62
N PRO A 2 79.34 -8.64 9.36
CA PRO A 2 79.70 -7.27 9.02
C PRO A 2 78.50 -6.32 9.12
N ALA A 3 78.73 -5.10 9.60
CA ALA A 3 77.70 -4.08 9.71
C ALA A 3 77.25 -3.60 8.31
N LEU A 4 75.93 -3.47 8.12
CA LEU A 4 75.36 -2.98 6.86
C LEU A 4 75.74 -1.51 6.63
N SER A 5 76.05 -1.16 5.39
CA SER A 5 76.34 0.24 5.06
C SER A 5 75.07 1.10 5.17
N LYS A 6 75.22 2.40 5.45
CA LYS A 6 74.09 3.35 5.55
C LYS A 6 73.15 3.29 4.32
N ARG A 7 73.72 3.05 3.13
CA ARG A 7 72.97 2.91 1.87
C ARG A 7 72.09 1.66 1.84
N GLN A 8 72.58 0.53 2.37
CA GLN A 8 71.82 -0.72 2.46
C GLN A 8 70.69 -0.63 3.50
N LEU A 9 70.90 0.08 4.60
CA LEU A 9 69.86 0.33 5.61
C LEU A 9 68.73 1.20 5.05
N ALA A 10 69.07 2.31 4.37
CA ALA A 10 68.07 3.18 3.75
C ALA A 10 67.26 2.46 2.66
N GLN A 11 67.89 1.58 1.87
CA GLN A 11 67.19 0.81 0.84
C GLN A 11 66.20 -0.21 1.44
N LYS A 12 66.57 -0.85 2.55
CA LYS A 12 65.65 -1.75 3.28
C LYS A 12 64.48 -0.99 3.89
N GLU A 13 64.73 0.16 4.51
CA GLU A 13 63.69 1.00 5.09
C GLU A 13 62.70 1.51 4.03
N ASN A 14 63.19 1.99 2.89
CA ASN A 14 62.33 2.43 1.79
C ASN A 14 61.51 1.28 1.19
N SER A 15 62.11 0.10 1.08
CA SER A 15 61.41 -1.11 0.60
C SER A 15 60.32 -1.56 1.58
N GLN A 16 60.56 -1.42 2.89
CA GLN A 16 59.56 -1.70 3.91
C GLN A 16 58.41 -0.68 3.86
N LYS A 17 58.72 0.62 3.82
CA LYS A 17 57.71 1.69 3.68
C LYS A 17 56.86 1.53 2.42
N ALA A 18 57.44 1.10 1.30
CA ALA A 18 56.69 0.84 0.08
C ALA A 18 55.72 -0.34 0.23
N ARG A 19 56.13 -1.41 0.92
CA ARG A 19 55.25 -2.55 1.23
C ARG A 19 54.11 -2.15 2.15
N ASP A 20 54.41 -1.40 3.20
CA ASP A 20 53.41 -0.92 4.17
C ASP A 20 52.42 0.04 3.51
N SER A 21 52.89 0.95 2.64
CA SER A 21 52.04 1.85 1.86
C SER A 21 51.11 1.10 0.91
N MET A 22 51.60 0.03 0.25
CA MET A 22 50.76 -0.81 -0.62
C MET A 22 49.75 -1.64 0.18
N GLY A 23 50.11 -2.10 1.38
CA GLY A 23 49.20 -2.77 2.30
C GLY A 23 48.06 -1.86 2.76
N ASN A 24 48.39 -0.63 3.17
CA ASN A 24 47.41 0.35 3.63
C ASN A 24 46.45 0.75 2.50
N LYS A 25 46.96 1.05 1.29
CA LYS A 25 46.11 1.37 0.14
C LYS A 25 45.12 0.26 -0.18
N ARG A 26 45.57 -1.01 -0.17
CA ARG A 26 44.67 -2.16 -0.39
C ARG A 26 43.62 -2.28 0.70
N SER A 27 43.98 -2.00 1.95
CA SER A 27 43.04 -1.99 3.07
C SER A 27 41.99 -0.89 2.88
N ASP A 28 42.42 0.33 2.55
CA ASP A 28 41.53 1.48 2.32
C ASP A 28 40.57 1.23 1.15
N ASP A 29 41.08 0.66 0.04
CA ASP A 29 40.27 0.27 -1.11
C ASP A 29 39.21 -0.77 -0.75
N LEU A 30 39.54 -1.73 0.13
CA LEU A 30 38.59 -2.72 0.61
C LEU A 30 37.54 -2.10 1.53
N TYR A 31 37.93 -1.20 2.42
CA TYR A 31 37.00 -0.47 3.27
C TYR A 31 36.01 0.35 2.45
N GLN A 32 36.49 1.10 1.45
CA GLN A 32 35.62 1.89 0.56
C GLN A 32 34.64 1.01 -0.22
N LYS A 33 35.09 -0.16 -0.71
CA LYS A 33 34.20 -1.11 -1.40
C LYS A 33 33.13 -1.67 -0.48
N VAL A 34 33.49 -2.04 0.75
CA VAL A 34 32.53 -2.56 1.73
C VAL A 34 31.51 -1.49 2.12
N GLU A 35 31.95 -0.25 2.29
CA GLU A 35 31.09 0.88 2.61
C GLU A 35 30.09 1.16 1.47
N ALA A 36 30.57 1.23 0.23
CA ALA A 36 29.71 1.39 -0.95
C ALA A 36 28.67 0.27 -1.09
N LEU A 37 29.08 -0.99 -0.86
CA LEU A 37 28.16 -2.13 -0.89
C LEU A 37 27.13 -2.08 0.25
N ASN A 38 27.51 -1.60 1.43
CA ASN A 38 26.58 -1.43 2.55
C ASN A 38 25.55 -0.35 2.25
N ASP A 39 25.97 0.77 1.66
CA ASP A 39 25.07 1.85 1.26
C ASP A 39 24.07 1.38 0.20
N GLU A 40 24.54 0.65 -0.82
CA GLU A 40 23.68 0.05 -1.83
C GLU A 40 22.70 -0.96 -1.21
N ASN A 41 23.15 -1.82 -0.29
CA ASN A 41 22.28 -2.76 0.41
C ASN A 41 21.20 -2.04 1.21
N ARG A 42 21.54 -0.90 1.83
CA ARG A 42 20.60 -0.08 2.60
C ARG A 42 19.54 0.53 1.71
N LEU A 43 19.91 1.04 0.53
CA LEU A 43 18.98 1.56 -0.47
C LEU A 43 18.07 0.47 -1.01
N LEU A 44 18.62 -0.70 -1.36
CA LEU A 44 17.83 -1.83 -1.86
C LEU A 44 16.80 -2.33 -0.84
N ARG A 45 17.15 -2.35 0.46
CA ARG A 45 16.19 -2.68 1.52
C ARG A 45 15.05 -1.68 1.61
N ALA A 46 15.36 -0.38 1.51
CA ALA A 46 14.34 0.67 1.54
C ALA A 46 13.39 0.57 0.32
N GLU A 47 13.93 0.32 -0.87
CA GLU A 47 13.07 0.13 -2.06
C GLU A 47 12.22 -1.13 -1.94
N LEU A 48 12.78 -2.24 -1.43
CA LEU A 48 12.01 -3.47 -1.20
C LEU A 48 10.85 -3.26 -0.22
N GLU A 49 11.06 -2.52 0.88
CA GLU A 49 10.00 -2.16 1.81
C GLU A 49 8.91 -1.32 1.13
N ARG A 50 9.30 -0.37 0.28
CA ARG A 50 8.39 0.46 -0.51
C ARG A 50 7.54 -0.38 -1.47
N GLU A 51 8.18 -1.27 -2.23
CA GLU A 51 7.49 -2.18 -3.15
C GLU A 51 6.52 -3.11 -2.42
N GLN A 52 6.90 -3.64 -1.26
CA GLN A 52 6.01 -4.46 -0.44
C GLN A 52 4.78 -3.69 0.06
N MET A 53 4.93 -2.42 0.43
CA MET A 53 3.79 -1.58 0.81
C MET A 53 2.84 -1.38 -0.37
N VAL A 54 3.37 -1.00 -1.54
CA VAL A 54 2.56 -0.84 -2.76
C VAL A 54 1.85 -2.14 -3.12
N GLN A 55 2.53 -3.28 -3.03
CA GLN A 55 1.93 -4.57 -3.33
C GLN A 55 0.78 -4.91 -2.36
N LYS A 56 0.92 -4.61 -1.06
CA LYS A 56 -0.16 -4.79 -0.09
C LYS A 56 -1.36 -3.89 -0.41
N GLU A 57 -1.13 -2.63 -0.74
CA GLU A 57 -2.20 -1.70 -1.12
C GLU A 57 -2.93 -2.15 -2.39
N LEU A 58 -2.20 -2.61 -3.40
CA LEU A 58 -2.77 -3.15 -4.63
C LEU A 58 -3.62 -4.38 -4.37
N ARG A 59 -3.15 -5.34 -3.55
CA ARG A 59 -3.96 -6.51 -3.16
C ARG A 59 -5.22 -6.10 -2.40
N ALA A 60 -5.12 -5.14 -1.48
CA ALA A 60 -6.29 -4.63 -0.76
C ALA A 60 -7.27 -3.91 -1.70
N SER A 61 -6.77 -3.17 -2.69
CA SER A 61 -7.59 -2.53 -3.72
C SER A 61 -8.30 -3.56 -4.60
N LEU A 62 -7.58 -4.59 -5.05
CA LEU A 62 -8.13 -5.68 -5.85
C LEU A 62 -9.25 -6.40 -5.09
N HIS A 63 -9.00 -6.81 -3.85
CA HIS A 63 -10.01 -7.46 -3.02
C HIS A 63 -11.26 -6.60 -2.81
N ARG A 64 -11.09 -5.28 -2.61
CA ARG A 64 -12.24 -4.34 -2.55
C ARG A 64 -13.00 -4.26 -3.87
N SER A 65 -12.30 -4.31 -5.00
CA SER A 65 -12.93 -4.31 -6.33
C SER A 65 -13.68 -5.61 -6.60
N GLU A 66 -13.07 -6.76 -6.30
CA GLU A 66 -13.68 -8.09 -6.44
C GLU A 66 -14.95 -8.19 -5.59
N ASN A 67 -14.92 -7.73 -4.34
CA ASN A 67 -16.11 -7.68 -3.49
C ASN A 67 -17.21 -6.78 -4.08
N ARG A 68 -16.86 -5.64 -4.70
CA ARG A 68 -17.86 -4.79 -5.39
C ARG A 68 -18.45 -5.50 -6.60
N VAL A 69 -17.63 -6.18 -7.39
CA VAL A 69 -18.10 -6.94 -8.55
C VAL A 69 -19.02 -8.08 -8.10
N GLN A 70 -18.65 -8.80 -7.05
CA GLN A 70 -19.46 -9.87 -6.48
C GLN A 70 -20.80 -9.34 -5.95
N LEU A 71 -20.79 -8.24 -5.17
CA LEU A 71 -22.01 -7.57 -4.71
C LEU A 71 -22.87 -7.06 -5.88
N SER A 72 -22.25 -6.62 -6.97
CA SER A 72 -22.98 -6.17 -8.18
C SER A 72 -23.53 -7.31 -9.02
N SER A 73 -22.91 -8.48 -8.97
CA SER A 73 -23.43 -9.72 -9.56
C SER A 73 -24.59 -10.29 -8.72
N GLU A 74 -24.53 -10.10 -7.41
CA GLU A 74 -25.58 -10.42 -6.44
C GLU A 74 -26.71 -9.37 -6.42
N LEU A 75 -26.57 -8.23 -7.11
CA LEU A 75 -27.70 -7.34 -7.36
C LEU A 75 -28.71 -8.10 -8.22
N LEU A 76 -29.70 -8.66 -7.53
CA LEU A 76 -30.91 -9.24 -8.09
C LEU A 76 -31.35 -8.39 -9.28
N SER A 77 -31.43 -9.02 -10.45
CA SER A 77 -31.95 -8.41 -11.67
C SER A 77 -33.16 -7.54 -11.31
N LEU A 78 -33.15 -6.26 -11.75
CA LEU A 78 -34.23 -5.32 -11.43
C LEU A 78 -35.58 -6.04 -11.60
N PRO A 79 -36.43 -6.06 -10.56
CA PRO A 79 -37.61 -6.91 -10.56
C PRO A 79 -38.47 -6.56 -11.78
N ARG A 80 -38.67 -7.54 -12.69
CA ARG A 80 -39.43 -7.34 -13.94
C ARG A 80 -40.81 -6.78 -13.63
N LEU A 81 -41.23 -5.77 -14.39
CA LEU A 81 -42.59 -5.22 -14.30
C LEU A 81 -43.58 -6.30 -14.71
N GLY A 82 -44.51 -6.64 -13.80
CA GLY A 82 -45.64 -7.47 -14.16
C GLY A 82 -46.57 -6.73 -15.12
N SER A 83 -47.44 -7.45 -15.82
CA SER A 83 -48.47 -6.82 -16.65
C SER A 83 -49.30 -5.84 -15.82
N GLY A 84 -49.42 -4.59 -16.28
CA GLY A 84 -50.13 -3.51 -15.58
C GLY A 84 -49.36 -2.80 -14.46
N GLN A 85 -48.12 -3.19 -14.15
CA GLN A 85 -47.26 -2.47 -13.20
C GLN A 85 -46.46 -1.37 -13.88
N THR A 86 -46.36 -0.21 -13.23
CA THR A 86 -45.47 0.87 -13.65
C THR A 86 -44.18 0.88 -12.84
N LEU A 87 -43.13 1.52 -13.36
CA LEU A 87 -41.91 1.79 -12.58
C LEU A 87 -42.23 2.51 -11.27
N CYS A 88 -43.20 3.43 -11.29
CA CYS A 88 -43.66 4.14 -10.09
C CYS A 88 -44.15 3.18 -8.99
N ASP A 89 -44.86 2.11 -9.35
CA ASP A 89 -45.38 1.15 -8.38
C ASP A 89 -44.26 0.37 -7.69
N LYS A 90 -43.23 -0.05 -8.44
CA LYS A 90 -42.07 -0.72 -7.85
C LYS A 90 -41.16 0.22 -7.07
N SER A 91 -40.94 1.44 -7.55
CA SER A 91 -40.19 2.47 -6.83
C SER A 91 -40.82 2.76 -5.47
N LYS A 92 -42.16 2.86 -5.40
CA LYS A 92 -42.88 2.98 -4.11
C LYS A 92 -42.58 1.81 -3.17
N ILE A 93 -42.60 0.57 -3.66
CA ILE A 93 -42.30 -0.62 -2.84
C ILE A 93 -40.87 -0.57 -2.28
N ILE A 94 -39.88 -0.18 -3.11
CA ILE A 94 -38.49 -0.06 -2.68
C ILE A 94 -38.37 1.01 -1.57
N VAL A 95 -38.96 2.18 -1.79
CA VAL A 95 -38.98 3.28 -0.81
C VAL A 95 -39.64 2.84 0.50
N CYS A 96 -40.76 2.13 0.44
CA CYS A 96 -41.42 1.58 1.63
C CYS A 96 -40.54 0.58 2.38
N ARG A 97 -39.83 -0.30 1.68
CA ARG A 97 -38.89 -1.26 2.30
C ARG A 97 -37.70 -0.58 2.94
N VAL A 98 -37.14 0.44 2.30
CA VAL A 98 -36.05 1.25 2.87
C VAL A 98 -36.51 1.93 4.16
N LEU A 99 -37.72 2.50 4.18
CA LEU A 99 -38.27 3.09 5.40
C LEU A 99 -38.54 2.05 6.50
N GLN A 100 -39.09 0.87 6.16
CA GLN A 100 -39.30 -0.22 7.12
C GLN A 100 -37.98 -0.68 7.75
N PHE A 101 -36.94 -0.85 6.94
CA PHE A 101 -35.59 -1.14 7.41
C PHE A 101 -35.08 -0.02 8.34
N ALA A 102 -35.19 1.24 7.92
CA ALA A 102 -34.74 2.37 8.72
C ALA A 102 -35.47 2.44 10.08
N ARG A 103 -36.77 2.15 10.12
CA ARG A 103 -37.55 2.10 11.37
C ARG A 103 -37.08 0.98 12.30
N ALA A 104 -36.70 -0.16 11.75
CA ALA A 104 -36.20 -1.30 12.54
C ALA A 104 -34.79 -1.05 13.12
N TYR A 105 -33.92 -0.33 12.40
CA TYR A 105 -32.48 -0.25 12.76
C TYR A 105 -31.99 1.15 13.14
N CYS A 106 -32.63 2.23 12.66
CA CYS A 106 -32.18 3.61 12.88
C CYS A 106 -33.04 4.36 13.92
N GLY A 107 -34.11 3.74 14.43
CA GLY A 107 -34.96 4.28 15.49
C GLY A 107 -35.49 5.68 15.18
N ARG A 108 -35.14 6.66 16.02
CA ARG A 108 -35.60 8.07 15.88
C ARG A 108 -35.15 8.76 14.58
N HIS A 109 -34.06 8.30 13.96
CA HIS A 109 -33.51 8.90 12.73
C HIS A 109 -33.96 8.15 11.46
N ALA A 110 -34.94 7.25 11.57
CA ALA A 110 -35.37 6.41 10.46
C ALA A 110 -35.79 7.21 9.21
N VAL A 111 -36.50 8.32 9.40
CA VAL A 111 -36.99 9.16 8.30
C VAL A 111 -35.85 9.91 7.61
N GLU A 112 -34.92 10.47 8.38
CA GLU A 112 -33.76 11.20 7.86
C GLU A 112 -32.82 10.26 7.09
N TRP A 113 -32.59 9.07 7.63
CA TRP A 113 -31.78 8.04 6.97
C TRP A 113 -32.44 7.57 5.67
N ALA A 114 -33.74 7.26 5.69
CA ALA A 114 -34.47 6.85 4.49
C ALA A 114 -34.50 7.96 3.44
N SER A 115 -34.62 9.22 3.86
CA SER A 115 -34.54 10.39 2.98
C SER A 115 -33.18 10.50 2.30
N SER A 116 -32.08 10.36 3.07
CA SER A 116 -30.72 10.40 2.53
C SER A 116 -30.44 9.29 1.51
N VAL A 117 -31.00 8.09 1.71
CA VAL A 117 -30.74 6.93 0.84
C VAL A 117 -31.62 6.92 -0.41
N THR A 118 -32.85 7.43 -0.31
CA THR A 118 -33.81 7.42 -1.43
C THR A 118 -33.87 8.73 -2.22
N GLY A 119 -33.33 9.83 -1.67
CA GLY A 119 -33.45 11.17 -2.23
C GLY A 119 -34.86 11.78 -2.10
N ILE A 120 -35.78 11.12 -1.41
CA ILE A 120 -37.15 11.60 -1.17
C ILE A 120 -37.16 12.48 0.07
N ARG A 121 -37.87 13.59 0.02
CA ARG A 121 -37.90 14.54 1.15
C ARG A 121 -38.58 13.93 2.39
N PRO A 122 -38.11 14.24 3.62
CA PRO A 122 -38.63 13.69 4.87
C PRO A 122 -40.15 13.80 5.03
N GLU A 123 -40.74 14.90 4.58
CA GLU A 123 -42.18 15.19 4.71
C GLU A 123 -43.04 14.20 3.93
N SER A 124 -42.47 13.54 2.91
CA SER A 124 -43.18 12.53 2.12
C SER A 124 -43.36 11.20 2.85
N PHE A 125 -42.63 10.97 3.94
CA PHE A 125 -42.67 9.75 4.75
C PHE A 125 -43.58 9.86 5.99
N ILE A 126 -44.00 11.09 6.30
CA ILE A 126 -44.86 11.43 7.44
C ILE A 126 -46.25 11.68 6.87
N LYS A 127 -47.01 10.60 6.65
CA LYS A 127 -48.44 10.64 6.33
C LYS A 127 -49.18 9.72 7.28
#